data_AF-M3TD23-F1
#
_entry.id   AF-M3TD23-F1
#
_cell.length_a   1.000
_cell.length_b   1.000
_cell.length_c   1.000
_cell.angle_alpha   90.00
_cell.angle_beta   90.00
_cell.angle_gamma   90.00
#
_symmetry.space_group_name_H-M   'P 1'
#
loop_
_entity.id
_entity.type
_entity.pdbx_description
1 polymer ?
#
loop_
_entity_poly.entity_id
_entity_poly.type
_entity_poly.pdbx_seq_one_letter_code
_entity_poly.pdbx_strand_id
1 'polypeptide(L)'
;MMADDEWYWLGDRIEFSSPGVSNSRLVRVPPETSEIPPLTAGYAAIAGGSTVGIGLAVFGGIALAARVQDVDGVSAWWWLLLIVPAGAAGLFLLVGTWVDGTERLMQGRAVGRILISVVCGGALVGLVGAWLLPAVSHAGAGCLWAPAAVSAAVSTWAALTAPREVRDARVEMGRIIDGRRTGRRCAGVIAALPDPGEWNFGGDVPIRYDDGGRTRSVRVRLHATASTIPIPGTPVTVYVMTDGEPLVELDSSTPIEFYPHSSRYESDASGGGS
;
A
#
# COMPACT_ATOMS: atom_id res chain seq x y z
N MET A 1 -19.90 2.85 16.47
CA MET A 1 -19.43 1.59 17.07
C MET A 1 -19.88 0.49 16.13
N MET A 2 -18.94 -0.24 15.51
CA MET A 2 -19.01 -1.00 14.23
C MET A 2 -18.63 -0.23 12.95
N ALA A 3 -17.49 0.48 12.94
CA ALA A 3 -16.81 0.90 11.72
C ALA A 3 -15.40 0.27 11.57
N ASP A 4 -14.99 -0.56 12.53
CA ASP A 4 -13.60 -0.98 12.71
C ASP A 4 -13.25 -2.29 11.97
N ASP A 5 -14.24 -3.02 11.44
CA ASP A 5 -14.02 -4.30 10.74
C ASP A 5 -13.96 -4.16 9.20
N GLU A 6 -14.23 -2.98 8.63
CA GLU A 6 -14.40 -2.85 7.18
C GLU A 6 -13.08 -2.88 6.37
N TRP A 7 -11.95 -2.57 7.03
CA TRP A 7 -10.66 -2.38 6.37
C TRP A 7 -9.97 -3.68 5.95
N TYR A 8 -10.16 -4.77 6.69
CA TYR A 8 -9.50 -6.05 6.44
C TYR A 8 -10.00 -6.76 5.16
N TRP A 9 -11.13 -6.31 4.58
CA TRP A 9 -11.79 -6.95 3.42
C TRP A 9 -11.62 -6.19 2.10
N LEU A 10 -10.95 -5.03 2.10
CA LEU A 10 -10.70 -4.27 0.87
C LEU A 10 -9.86 -5.08 -0.14
N GLY A 11 -9.12 -6.10 0.31
CA GLY A 11 -8.40 -7.05 -0.55
C GLY A 11 -9.28 -7.81 -1.55
N ASP A 12 -10.52 -8.11 -1.17
CA ASP A 12 -11.42 -8.99 -1.93
C ASP A 12 -12.58 -8.24 -2.61
N ARG A 13 -12.61 -6.90 -2.50
CA ARG A 13 -13.63 -6.11 -3.18
C ARG A 13 -13.32 -5.99 -4.67
N ILE A 14 -14.35 -6.20 -5.48
CA ILE A 14 -14.30 -5.91 -6.91
C ILE A 14 -14.23 -4.39 -7.08
N GLU A 15 -13.19 -3.92 -7.77
CA GLU A 15 -12.96 -2.50 -8.01
C GLU A 15 -12.71 -2.24 -9.50
N PHE A 16 -13.11 -1.07 -9.98
CA PHE A 16 -12.85 -0.64 -11.35
C PHE A 16 -11.90 0.55 -11.36
N SER A 17 -10.95 0.56 -12.30
CA SER A 17 -10.04 1.68 -12.52
C SER A 17 -9.92 2.01 -14.00
N SER A 18 -9.20 3.08 -14.33
CA SER A 18 -8.78 3.35 -15.70
C SER A 18 -7.96 2.18 -16.28
N PRO A 19 -8.02 1.96 -17.61
CA PRO A 19 -7.23 0.94 -18.28
C PRO A 19 -5.73 1.03 -17.96
N GLY A 20 -5.06 -0.11 -17.80
CA GLY A 20 -3.61 -0.19 -17.57
C GLY A 20 -3.13 0.16 -16.15
N VAL A 21 -4.00 0.58 -15.23
CA VAL A 21 -3.64 0.77 -13.82
C VAL A 21 -3.46 -0.60 -13.16
N SER A 22 -2.30 -0.89 -12.57
CA SER A 22 -2.09 -2.16 -11.86
C SER A 22 -2.74 -2.16 -10.47
N ASN A 23 -3.05 -3.34 -9.93
CA ASN A 23 -3.65 -3.48 -8.59
C ASN A 23 -2.81 -2.77 -7.50
N SER A 24 -1.48 -2.75 -7.64
CA SER A 24 -0.59 -2.00 -6.71
C SER A 24 -0.80 -0.49 -6.69
N ARG A 25 -1.37 0.09 -7.77
CA ARG A 25 -1.63 1.53 -7.91
C ARG A 25 -3.09 1.90 -7.65
N LEU A 26 -3.94 0.92 -7.37
CA LEU A 26 -5.36 1.11 -7.14
C LEU A 26 -5.58 1.95 -5.88
N VAL A 27 -6.42 2.97 -6.00
CA VAL A 27 -6.84 3.84 -4.89
C VAL A 27 -8.22 3.38 -4.45
N ARG A 28 -8.32 2.89 -3.21
CA ARG A 28 -9.53 2.27 -2.69
C ARG A 28 -10.34 3.23 -1.82
N VAL A 29 -11.45 3.74 -2.32
CA VAL A 29 -12.27 4.68 -1.55
C VAL A 29 -13.55 3.96 -1.08
N PRO A 30 -13.77 3.81 0.24
CA PRO A 30 -15.01 3.20 0.73
C PRO A 30 -16.23 3.98 0.21
N PRO A 31 -17.34 3.31 -0.16
CA PRO A 31 -18.52 3.96 -0.75
C PRO A 31 -19.10 5.08 0.12
N GLU A 32 -19.03 4.91 1.45
CA GLU A 32 -19.61 5.82 2.44
C GLU A 32 -18.73 7.05 2.73
N THR A 33 -17.47 7.03 2.29
CA THR A 33 -16.53 8.12 2.60
C THR A 33 -16.84 9.35 1.74
N SER A 34 -17.25 10.43 2.41
CA SER A 34 -17.49 11.74 1.78
C SER A 34 -16.31 12.71 1.90
N GLU A 35 -15.30 12.39 2.70
CA GLU A 35 -14.18 13.28 2.99
C GLU A 35 -12.84 12.55 2.98
N ILE A 36 -11.80 13.24 2.53
CA ILE A 36 -10.42 12.72 2.56
C ILE A 36 -9.87 12.94 3.98
N PRO A 37 -9.53 11.90 4.75
CA PRO A 37 -8.99 12.07 6.08
C PRO A 37 -7.66 12.84 6.00
N PRO A 38 -7.45 13.89 6.82
CA PRO A 38 -6.23 14.69 6.76
C PRO A 38 -4.99 13.87 7.15
N LEU A 39 -3.86 14.19 6.51
CA LEU A 39 -2.56 13.73 6.98
C LEU A 39 -2.22 14.50 8.26
N THR A 40 -2.51 13.90 9.40
CA THR A 40 -2.26 14.55 10.70
C THR A 40 -0.78 14.52 11.06
N ALA A 41 -0.33 15.51 11.83
CA ALA A 41 1.00 15.50 12.42
C ALA A 41 1.25 14.23 13.26
N GLY A 42 0.18 13.62 13.79
CA GLY A 42 0.25 12.33 14.47
C GLY A 42 0.80 11.21 13.57
N TYR A 43 0.39 11.13 12.30
CA TYR A 43 0.92 10.11 11.38
C TYR A 43 2.42 10.30 11.14
N ALA A 44 2.85 11.55 10.94
CA ALA A 44 4.28 11.87 10.80
C ALA A 44 5.06 11.53 12.09
N ALA A 45 4.45 11.75 13.27
CA ALA A 45 5.05 11.39 14.55
C ALA A 45 5.18 9.87 14.73
N ILE A 46 4.19 9.08 14.31
CA ILE A 46 4.25 7.61 14.35
C ILE A 46 5.34 7.09 13.40
N ALA A 47 5.42 7.60 12.18
CA ALA A 47 6.46 7.23 11.22
C ALA A 47 7.87 7.64 11.72
N GLY A 48 8.00 8.85 12.27
CA GLY A 48 9.24 9.32 12.88
C GLY A 48 9.65 8.46 14.09
N GLY A 49 8.72 8.17 15.00
CA GLY A 49 8.95 7.32 16.16
C GLY A 49 9.35 5.89 15.78
N SER A 50 8.72 5.32 14.76
CA SER A 50 9.08 4.01 14.19
C SER A 50 10.54 4.01 13.70
N THR A 51 10.91 5.06 12.95
CA THR A 51 12.26 5.24 12.42
C THR A 51 13.30 5.29 13.55
N VAL A 52 13.02 6.07 14.60
CA VAL A 52 13.90 6.18 15.78
C VAL A 52 13.99 4.84 16.52
N GLY A 53 12.87 4.15 16.74
CA GLY A 53 12.84 2.85 17.43
C GLY A 53 13.66 1.78 16.71
N ILE A 54 13.49 1.65 15.39
CA ILE A 54 14.29 0.75 14.55
C ILE A 54 15.77 1.14 14.61
N GLY A 55 16.09 2.43 14.55
CA GLY A 55 17.48 2.89 14.62
C GLY A 55 18.16 2.59 15.95
N LEU A 56 17.45 2.77 17.07
CA LEU A 56 17.94 2.39 18.39
C LEU A 56 18.14 0.88 18.51
N ALA A 57 17.23 0.06 17.94
CA ALA A 57 17.37 -1.39 17.94
C ALA A 57 18.61 -1.86 17.15
N VAL A 58 18.82 -1.30 15.95
CA VAL A 58 20.00 -1.59 15.11
C VAL A 58 21.28 -1.14 15.82
N PHE A 59 21.30 0.07 16.37
CA PHE A 59 22.44 0.58 17.14
C PHE A 59 22.79 -0.33 18.32
N GLY A 60 21.78 -0.68 19.13
CA GLY A 60 21.96 -1.56 20.29
C GLY A 60 22.45 -2.94 19.89
N GLY A 61 21.97 -3.50 18.78
CA GLY A 61 22.41 -4.79 18.25
C GLY A 61 23.89 -4.78 17.85
N ILE A 62 24.33 -3.74 17.15
CA ILE A 62 25.74 -3.59 16.75
C ILE A 62 26.62 -3.36 17.98
N ALA A 63 26.18 -2.53 18.92
CA ALA A 63 26.91 -2.26 20.17
C ALA A 63 27.06 -3.52 21.03
N LEU A 64 26.00 -4.33 21.16
CA LEU A 64 26.04 -5.62 21.83
C LEU A 64 27.04 -6.56 21.15
N ALA A 65 26.97 -6.68 19.83
CA ALA A 65 27.86 -7.56 19.06
C ALA A 65 29.34 -7.16 19.21
N ALA A 66 29.64 -5.85 19.17
CA ALA A 66 30.99 -5.34 19.39
C ALA A 66 31.51 -5.64 20.81
N ARG A 67 30.64 -5.55 21.83
CA ARG A 67 31.02 -5.77 23.23
C ARG A 67 31.11 -7.24 23.65
N VAL A 68 30.37 -8.13 23.00
CA VAL A 68 30.48 -9.59 23.23
C VAL A 68 31.82 -10.13 22.72
N GLN A 69 32.45 -9.46 21.75
CA GLN A 69 33.79 -9.80 21.27
C GLN A 69 34.91 -9.33 22.20
N ASP A 70 34.67 -8.31 23.04
CA ASP A 70 35.57 -7.88 24.10
C ASP A 70 35.35 -8.76 25.37
N VAL A 71 36.41 -9.04 26.11
CA VAL A 71 36.46 -10.02 27.22
C VAL A 71 35.49 -9.72 28.39
N ASP A 72 34.88 -8.53 28.44
CA ASP A 72 33.96 -8.06 29.50
C ASP A 72 32.46 -8.26 29.16
N GLY A 73 32.08 -9.49 28.78
CA GLY A 73 30.72 -9.87 28.38
C GLY A 73 29.62 -9.60 29.44
N VAL A 74 30.00 -9.49 30.72
CA VAL A 74 29.07 -9.18 31.83
C VAL A 74 28.56 -7.73 31.77
N SER A 75 29.24 -6.83 31.07
CA SER A 75 28.77 -5.45 30.89
C SER A 75 27.88 -5.25 29.66
N ALA A 76 27.65 -6.27 28.83
CA ALA A 76 26.98 -6.07 27.54
C ALA A 76 25.45 -6.21 27.60
N TRP A 77 24.89 -6.80 28.67
CA TRP A 77 23.46 -7.12 28.77
C TRP A 77 22.54 -5.89 28.76
N TRP A 78 23.00 -4.72 29.22
CA TRP A 78 22.16 -3.51 29.21
C TRP A 78 21.85 -3.03 27.78
N TRP A 79 22.61 -3.45 26.77
CA TRP A 79 22.24 -3.22 25.37
C TRP A 79 20.99 -3.99 24.95
N LEU A 80 20.67 -5.13 25.59
CA LEU A 80 19.40 -5.83 25.37
C LEU A 80 18.21 -4.99 25.86
N LEU A 81 18.40 -4.16 26.89
CA LEU A 81 17.39 -3.18 27.34
C LEU A 81 17.20 -2.04 26.34
N LEU A 82 18.13 -1.83 25.41
CA LEU A 82 17.93 -0.92 24.29
C LEU A 82 17.24 -1.64 23.13
N ILE A 83 17.71 -2.84 22.77
CA ILE A 83 17.23 -3.60 21.60
C ILE A 83 15.76 -4.00 21.75
N VAL A 84 15.40 -4.63 22.87
CA VAL A 84 14.07 -5.26 23.01
C VAL A 84 12.96 -4.21 23.10
N PRO A 85 13.04 -3.18 23.98
CA PRO A 85 12.01 -2.16 24.06
C PRO A 85 11.97 -1.26 22.82
N ALA A 86 13.12 -0.87 22.26
CA ALA A 86 13.14 -0.02 21.07
C ALA A 86 12.66 -0.77 19.82
N GLY A 87 13.02 -2.06 19.69
CA GLY A 87 12.52 -2.91 18.61
C GLY A 87 11.03 -3.17 18.72
N ALA A 88 10.52 -3.48 19.92
CA ALA A 88 9.09 -3.65 20.15
C ALA A 88 8.30 -2.36 19.90
N ALA A 89 8.79 -1.22 20.39
CA ALA A 89 8.17 0.08 20.15
C ALA A 89 8.23 0.47 18.66
N GLY A 90 9.36 0.24 18.00
CA GLY A 90 9.53 0.48 16.56
C GLY A 90 8.57 -0.35 15.72
N LEU A 91 8.44 -1.65 16.02
CA LEU A 91 7.50 -2.55 15.36
C LEU A 91 6.04 -2.13 15.62
N PHE A 92 5.70 -1.80 16.86
CA PHE A 92 4.36 -1.36 17.23
C PHE A 92 3.95 -0.09 16.47
N LEU A 93 4.84 0.90 16.41
CA LEU A 93 4.60 2.12 15.65
C LEU A 93 4.59 1.86 14.14
N LEU A 94 5.40 0.92 13.63
CA LEU A 94 5.40 0.53 12.22
C LEU A 94 4.06 -0.10 11.83
N VAL A 95 3.50 -0.96 12.69
CA VAL A 95 2.14 -1.50 12.52
C VAL A 95 1.13 -0.36 12.55
N GLY A 96 1.27 0.61 13.44
CA GLY A 96 0.48 1.84 13.42
C GLY A 96 0.56 2.61 12.10
N THR A 97 1.76 2.76 11.51
CA THR A 97 1.89 3.40 10.17
C THR A 97 1.25 2.59 9.05
N TRP A 98 1.20 1.26 9.19
CA TRP A 98 0.54 0.40 8.24
C TRP A 98 -0.98 0.57 8.34
N VAL A 99 -1.57 0.43 9.53
CA VAL A 99 -3.02 0.55 9.76
C VAL A 99 -3.50 1.95 9.36
N ASP A 100 -2.97 3.00 9.99
CA ASP A 100 -3.33 4.38 9.65
C ASP A 100 -2.98 4.73 8.20
N GLY A 101 -1.90 4.16 7.66
CA GLY A 101 -1.47 4.40 6.28
C GLY A 101 -2.44 3.79 5.28
N THR A 102 -2.92 2.56 5.54
CA THR A 102 -3.93 1.91 4.71
C THR A 102 -5.24 2.66 4.75
N GLU A 103 -5.65 3.16 5.91
CA GLU A 103 -6.87 3.98 6.07
C GLU A 103 -6.76 5.37 5.43
N ARG A 104 -5.56 5.96 5.33
CA ARG A 104 -5.41 7.35 4.87
C ARG A 104 -4.94 7.48 3.43
N LEU A 105 -4.19 6.50 2.94
CA LEU A 105 -3.57 6.54 1.62
C LEU A 105 -4.26 5.62 0.63
N MET A 106 -5.01 4.61 1.09
CA MET A 106 -5.85 3.75 0.25
C MET A 106 -5.14 3.06 -0.91
N GLN A 107 -3.80 3.05 -0.89
CA GLN A 107 -2.96 2.60 -1.99
C GLN A 107 -1.77 1.81 -1.41
N GLY A 108 -1.78 0.49 -1.59
CA GLY A 108 -0.80 -0.41 -0.97
C GLY A 108 0.66 -0.08 -1.31
N ARG A 109 0.92 0.47 -2.51
CA ARG A 109 2.26 0.88 -2.94
C ARG A 109 2.82 2.08 -2.17
N ALA A 110 1.98 3.09 -1.90
CA ALA A 110 2.40 4.26 -1.12
C ALA A 110 2.74 3.85 0.31
N VAL A 111 1.90 3.00 0.92
CA VAL A 111 2.14 2.45 2.27
C VAL A 111 3.42 1.62 2.29
N GLY A 112 3.62 0.73 1.31
CA GLY A 112 4.83 -0.08 1.21
C GLY A 112 6.11 0.75 1.09
N ARG A 113 6.08 1.87 0.35
CA ARG A 113 7.23 2.77 0.27
C ARG A 113 7.50 3.54 1.56
N ILE A 114 6.46 3.95 2.27
CA ILE A 114 6.62 4.59 3.58
C ILE A 114 7.25 3.60 4.55
N LEU A 115 6.78 2.35 4.59
CA LEU A 115 7.39 1.30 5.41
C LEU A 115 8.87 1.10 5.07
N ILE A 116 9.20 0.98 3.77
CA ILE A 116 10.59 0.83 3.32
C ILE A 116 11.43 2.04 3.78
N SER A 117 10.90 3.26 3.63
CA SER A 117 11.58 4.48 4.08
C SER A 117 11.84 4.48 5.58
N VAL A 118 10.87 4.05 6.38
CA VAL A 118 10.96 3.99 7.85
C VAL A 118 12.00 2.95 8.27
N VAL A 119 11.96 1.75 7.69
CA VAL A 119 12.88 0.66 8.00
C VAL A 119 14.32 1.01 7.59
N CYS A 120 14.53 1.46 6.35
CA CYS A 120 15.85 1.86 5.87
C CYS A 120 16.37 3.11 6.58
N GLY A 121 15.50 4.07 6.88
CA GLY A 121 15.86 5.29 7.61
C GLY A 121 16.31 4.97 9.03
N GLY A 122 15.59 4.07 9.72
CA GLY A 122 15.98 3.58 11.04
C GLY A 122 17.31 2.84 10.98
N ALA A 123 17.47 1.90 10.05
CA ALA A 123 18.72 1.18 9.87
C ALA A 123 19.92 2.13 9.65
N LEU A 124 19.75 3.17 8.84
CA LEU A 124 20.78 4.20 8.65
C LEU A 124 21.13 4.93 9.95
N VAL A 125 20.14 5.38 10.71
CA VAL A 125 20.36 6.05 12.01
C VAL A 125 21.14 5.12 12.95
N GLY A 126 20.78 3.84 13.00
CA GLY A 126 21.47 2.85 13.82
C GLY A 126 22.91 2.61 13.40
N LEU A 127 23.17 2.50 12.09
CA LEU A 127 24.51 2.32 11.52
C LEU A 127 25.41 3.54 11.76
N VAL A 128 24.88 4.75 11.57
CA VAL A 128 25.61 6.01 11.84
C VAL A 128 25.93 6.13 13.34
N GLY A 129 24.96 5.83 14.20
CA GLY A 129 25.19 5.82 15.65
C GLY A 129 26.27 4.81 16.04
N ALA A 130 26.27 3.62 15.44
CA ALA A 130 27.23 2.56 15.74
C ALA A 130 28.66 2.93 15.32
N TRP A 131 28.80 3.69 14.23
CA TRP A 131 30.10 4.19 13.78
C TRP A 131 30.79 5.11 14.80
N LEU A 132 30.01 5.81 15.64
CA LEU A 132 30.53 6.67 16.70
C LEU A 132 31.10 5.87 17.89
N LEU A 133 30.91 4.53 17.94
CA LEU A 133 31.48 3.70 19.00
C LEU A 133 32.96 3.42 18.75
N PRO A 134 33.86 3.70 19.72
CA PRO A 134 35.30 3.47 19.56
C PRO A 134 35.67 2.03 19.19
N ALA A 135 35.01 1.03 19.78
CA ALA A 135 35.28 -0.38 19.49
C ALA A 135 35.02 -0.75 18.02
N VAL A 136 34.02 -0.11 17.40
CA VAL A 136 33.60 -0.37 16.02
C VAL A 136 34.49 0.38 15.01
N SER A 137 34.93 1.59 15.35
CA SER A 137 35.81 2.37 14.48
C SER A 137 37.21 1.78 14.35
N HIS A 138 37.69 1.05 15.37
CA HIS A 138 39.01 0.40 15.38
C HIS A 138 39.00 -1.00 14.75
N ALA A 139 37.87 -1.73 14.75
CA ALA A 139 37.76 -3.11 14.28
C ALA A 139 37.65 -3.28 12.75
N GLY A 140 37.72 -2.20 11.97
CA GLY A 140 37.61 -2.22 10.52
C GLY A 140 36.32 -1.56 10.03
N ALA A 141 36.32 -0.23 10.03
CA ALA A 141 35.20 0.61 9.60
C ALA A 141 34.65 0.28 8.20
N GLY A 142 35.42 -0.40 7.34
CA GLY A 142 35.07 -0.76 5.96
C GLY A 142 33.76 -1.54 5.81
N CYS A 143 33.42 -2.43 6.74
CA CYS A 143 32.26 -3.32 6.61
C CYS A 143 30.91 -2.62 6.82
N LEU A 144 30.87 -1.45 7.46
CA LEU A 144 29.63 -0.73 7.75
C LEU A 144 29.26 0.32 6.69
N TRP A 145 30.21 0.73 5.85
CA TRP A 145 29.96 1.72 4.79
C TRP A 145 29.01 1.22 3.72
N ALA A 146 29.17 -0.03 3.27
CA ALA A 146 28.31 -0.62 2.25
C ALA A 146 26.83 -0.68 2.68
N PRO A 147 26.46 -1.25 3.85
CA PRO A 147 25.07 -1.26 4.30
C PRO A 147 24.54 0.14 4.64
N ALA A 148 25.39 1.05 5.17
CA ALA A 148 24.98 2.43 5.45
C ALA A 148 24.68 3.21 4.16
N ALA A 149 25.53 3.06 3.13
CA ALA A 149 25.33 3.70 1.84
C ALA A 149 24.08 3.17 1.12
N VAL A 150 23.83 1.85 1.14
CA VAL A 150 22.60 1.26 0.58
C VAL A 150 21.38 1.76 1.33
N SER A 151 21.41 1.76 2.66
CA SER A 151 20.30 2.27 3.48
C SER A 151 20.04 3.74 3.22
N ALA A 152 21.09 4.56 3.02
CA ALA A 152 20.99 5.98 2.66
C ALA A 152 20.34 6.18 1.30
N ALA A 153 20.81 5.45 0.29
CA ALA A 153 20.29 5.53 -1.06
C ALA A 153 18.81 5.15 -1.12
N VAL A 154 18.44 4.04 -0.48
CA VAL A 154 17.04 3.55 -0.46
C VAL A 154 16.14 4.51 0.33
N SER A 155 16.59 5.00 1.49
CA SER A 155 15.81 5.97 2.29
C SER A 155 15.60 7.27 1.55
N THR A 156 16.64 7.78 0.89
CA THR A 156 16.57 9.01 0.09
C THR A 156 15.63 8.84 -1.09
N TRP A 157 15.74 7.72 -1.81
CA TRP A 157 14.84 7.41 -2.92
C TRP A 157 13.37 7.27 -2.45
N ALA A 158 13.13 6.59 -1.34
CA ALA A 158 11.79 6.43 -0.78
C ALA A 158 11.22 7.78 -0.30
N ALA A 159 12.01 8.60 0.40
CA ALA A 159 11.61 9.92 0.87
C ALA A 159 11.30 10.90 -0.27
N LEU A 160 12.00 10.79 -1.41
CA LEU A 160 11.74 11.63 -2.59
C LEU A 160 10.49 11.19 -3.38
N THR A 161 10.18 9.90 -3.36
CA THR A 161 9.09 9.35 -4.19
C THR A 161 7.76 9.21 -3.44
N ALA A 162 7.79 8.97 -2.12
CA ALA A 162 6.58 8.81 -1.31
C ALA A 162 5.66 10.05 -1.35
N PRO A 163 6.14 11.31 -1.24
CA PRO A 163 5.26 12.48 -1.29
C PRO A 163 4.52 12.61 -2.62
N ARG A 164 5.14 12.20 -3.74
CA ARG A 164 4.52 12.22 -5.07
C ARG A 164 3.41 11.20 -5.15
N GLU A 165 3.66 9.96 -4.75
CA GLU A 165 2.63 8.92 -4.76
C GLU A 165 1.47 9.22 -3.81
N VAL A 166 1.76 9.75 -2.62
CA VAL A 166 0.73 10.21 -1.68
C VAL A 166 -0.10 11.33 -2.30
N ARG A 167 0.53 12.29 -2.98
CA ARG A 167 -0.19 13.36 -3.67
C ARG A 167 -1.07 12.80 -4.78
N ASP A 168 -0.54 11.93 -5.63
CA ASP A 168 -1.27 11.34 -6.75
C ASP A 168 -2.46 10.50 -6.26
N ALA A 169 -2.26 9.69 -5.22
CA ALA A 169 -3.32 8.92 -4.58
C ALA A 169 -4.43 9.81 -4.01
N ARG A 170 -4.06 10.94 -3.39
CA ARG A 170 -5.05 11.88 -2.81
C ARG A 170 -5.78 12.69 -3.87
N VAL A 171 -5.12 13.05 -4.96
CA VAL A 171 -5.80 13.66 -6.13
C VAL A 171 -6.82 12.68 -6.70
N GLU A 172 -6.45 11.42 -6.85
CA GLU A 172 -7.34 10.38 -7.36
C GLU A 172 -8.50 10.08 -6.39
N MET A 173 -8.24 10.01 -5.10
CA MET A 173 -9.29 9.88 -4.07
C MET A 173 -10.28 11.06 -4.13
N GLY A 174 -9.77 12.28 -4.27
CA GLY A 174 -10.59 13.47 -4.46
C GLY A 174 -11.45 13.37 -5.70
N ARG A 175 -10.87 12.95 -6.83
CA ARG A 175 -11.61 12.70 -8.09
C ARG A 175 -12.75 11.70 -7.89
N ILE A 176 -12.52 10.60 -7.18
CA ILE A 176 -13.55 9.58 -6.91
C ILE A 176 -14.67 10.16 -6.05
N ILE A 177 -14.35 10.82 -4.94
CA ILE A 177 -15.33 11.43 -4.03
C ILE A 177 -16.15 12.51 -4.76
N ASP A 178 -15.48 13.40 -5.47
CA ASP A 178 -16.13 14.45 -6.25
C ASP A 178 -16.99 13.85 -7.38
N GLY A 179 -16.53 12.78 -8.01
CA GLY A 179 -17.28 12.03 -9.03
C GLY A 179 -18.57 11.42 -8.48
N ARG A 180 -18.53 10.83 -7.27
CA ARG A 180 -19.74 10.30 -6.60
C ARG A 180 -20.74 11.39 -6.23
N ARG A 181 -20.23 12.57 -5.87
CA ARG A 181 -21.03 13.71 -5.39
C ARG A 181 -21.65 14.52 -6.53
N THR A 182 -20.87 14.80 -7.57
CA THR A 182 -21.24 15.74 -8.64
C THR A 182 -21.52 15.06 -9.97
N GLY A 183 -20.99 13.85 -10.16
CA GLY A 183 -21.17 13.08 -11.38
C GLY A 183 -22.62 12.67 -11.56
N ARG A 184 -23.09 12.73 -12.81
CA ARG A 184 -24.41 12.21 -13.16
C ARG A 184 -24.37 10.70 -13.12
N ARG A 185 -25.28 10.10 -12.37
CA ARG A 185 -25.41 8.64 -12.23
C ARG A 185 -26.15 8.06 -13.43
N CYS A 186 -25.51 7.11 -14.09
CA CYS A 186 -26.05 6.34 -15.21
C CYS A 186 -26.03 4.86 -14.85
N ALA A 187 -27.11 4.14 -15.16
CA ALA A 187 -27.13 2.69 -15.05
C ALA A 187 -26.28 2.08 -16.17
N GLY A 188 -25.41 1.14 -15.79
CA GLY A 188 -24.57 0.40 -16.72
C GLY A 188 -24.54 -1.08 -16.41
N VAL A 189 -23.92 -1.85 -17.30
CA VAL A 189 -23.68 -3.28 -17.14
C VAL A 189 -22.30 -3.65 -17.66
N ILE A 190 -21.70 -4.67 -17.05
CA ILE A 190 -20.49 -5.31 -17.59
C ILE A 190 -20.87 -6.00 -18.90
N ALA A 191 -20.29 -5.55 -20.02
CA ALA A 191 -20.70 -6.03 -21.34
C ALA A 191 -20.01 -7.34 -21.75
N ALA A 192 -18.77 -7.54 -21.30
CA ALA A 192 -18.00 -8.75 -21.59
C ALA A 192 -16.97 -9.00 -20.49
N LEU A 193 -16.49 -10.25 -20.42
CA LEU A 193 -15.36 -10.63 -19.57
C LEU A 193 -14.02 -10.25 -20.22
N PRO A 194 -12.97 -10.05 -19.42
CA PRO A 194 -11.63 -9.82 -19.94
C PRO A 194 -11.07 -11.11 -20.55
N ASP A 195 -10.08 -10.96 -21.43
CA ASP A 195 -9.35 -12.10 -21.99
C ASP A 195 -8.62 -12.85 -20.85
N PRO A 196 -8.84 -14.16 -20.66
CA PRO A 196 -8.09 -14.96 -19.70
C PRO A 196 -6.58 -14.87 -19.88
N GLY A 197 -6.08 -14.76 -21.12
CA GLY A 197 -4.65 -14.65 -21.41
C GLY A 197 -4.01 -13.34 -20.95
N GLU A 198 -4.81 -12.29 -20.75
CA GLU A 198 -4.37 -10.98 -20.26
C GLU A 198 -4.62 -10.79 -18.75
N TRP A 199 -5.15 -11.81 -18.07
CA TRP A 199 -5.52 -11.74 -16.67
C TRP A 199 -4.30 -11.82 -15.75
N ASN A 200 -3.98 -10.69 -15.11
CA ASN A 200 -2.93 -10.60 -14.10
C ASN A 200 -3.45 -9.78 -12.92
N PHE A 201 -4.16 -10.47 -12.02
CA PHE A 201 -4.90 -9.86 -10.90
C PHE A 201 -5.86 -8.75 -11.37
N GLY A 202 -6.53 -8.99 -12.50
CA GLY A 202 -7.44 -8.05 -13.14
C GLY A 202 -7.27 -8.01 -14.65
N GLY A 203 -8.25 -7.40 -15.33
CA GLY A 203 -8.30 -7.32 -16.78
C GLY A 203 -9.25 -6.22 -17.25
N ASP A 204 -9.05 -5.74 -18.48
CA ASP A 204 -9.89 -4.69 -19.02
C ASP A 204 -11.24 -5.24 -19.48
N VAL A 205 -12.32 -4.62 -19.02
CA VAL A 205 -13.70 -4.96 -19.37
C VAL A 205 -14.42 -3.77 -19.98
N PRO A 206 -15.23 -3.99 -21.03
CA PRO A 206 -16.12 -2.96 -21.54
C PRO A 206 -17.37 -2.85 -20.64
N ILE A 207 -17.73 -1.63 -20.27
CA ILE A 207 -18.94 -1.28 -19.54
C ILE A 207 -19.86 -0.55 -20.49
N ARG A 208 -21.08 -1.05 -20.66
CA ARG A 208 -22.12 -0.41 -21.47
C ARG A 208 -23.09 0.31 -20.56
N TYR A 209 -23.36 1.59 -20.82
CA TYR A 209 -24.26 2.39 -19.99
C TYR A 209 -25.15 3.29 -20.84
N ASP A 210 -26.30 3.68 -20.31
CA ASP A 210 -27.19 4.64 -20.96
C ASP A 210 -26.90 6.06 -20.47
N ASP A 211 -26.62 6.95 -21.42
CA ASP A 211 -26.44 8.37 -21.18
C ASP A 211 -27.53 9.14 -21.93
N GLY A 212 -28.67 9.36 -21.25
CA GLY A 212 -29.78 10.16 -21.78
C GLY A 212 -30.38 9.56 -23.04
N GLY A 213 -30.58 8.24 -23.07
CA GLY A 213 -31.11 7.50 -24.23
C GLY A 213 -30.07 7.17 -25.29
N ARG A 214 -28.79 7.49 -25.08
CA ARG A 214 -27.68 7.05 -25.93
C ARG A 214 -26.86 6.00 -25.22
N THR A 215 -26.84 4.79 -25.78
CA THR A 215 -25.93 3.73 -25.33
C THR A 215 -24.48 4.14 -25.58
N ARG A 216 -23.68 4.18 -24.52
CA ARG A 216 -22.23 4.42 -24.55
C ARG A 216 -21.49 3.21 -24.02
N SER A 217 -20.20 3.15 -24.33
CA SER A 217 -19.28 2.15 -23.80
C SER A 217 -18.04 2.84 -23.25
N VAL A 218 -17.54 2.37 -22.09
CA VAL A 218 -16.27 2.78 -21.51
C VAL A 218 -15.47 1.53 -21.16
N ARG A 219 -14.17 1.54 -21.45
CA ARG A 219 -13.27 0.46 -21.06
C ARG A 219 -12.68 0.80 -19.70
N VAL A 220 -12.82 -0.10 -18.74
CA VAL A 220 -12.25 0.02 -17.39
C VAL A 220 -11.51 -1.26 -17.05
N ARG A 221 -10.53 -1.19 -16.16
CA ARG A 221 -9.89 -2.37 -15.63
C ARG A 221 -10.64 -2.87 -14.41
N LEU A 222 -11.09 -4.11 -14.46
CA LEU A 222 -11.67 -4.86 -13.36
C LEU A 222 -10.54 -5.46 -12.51
N HIS A 223 -10.49 -5.12 -11.22
CA HIS A 223 -9.62 -5.74 -10.23
C HIS A 223 -10.46 -6.68 -9.37
N ALA A 224 -10.20 -7.98 -9.50
CA ALA A 224 -10.89 -9.02 -8.76
C ALA A 224 -9.98 -10.26 -8.65
N THR A 225 -10.26 -11.12 -7.68
CA THR A 225 -9.71 -12.49 -7.69
C THR A 225 -10.44 -13.31 -8.76
N ALA A 226 -9.83 -14.41 -9.23
CA ALA A 226 -10.44 -15.27 -10.24
C ALA A 226 -11.83 -15.77 -9.82
N SER A 227 -12.01 -16.14 -8.54
CA SER A 227 -13.27 -16.63 -7.97
C SER A 227 -14.34 -15.56 -7.80
N THR A 228 -13.98 -14.27 -7.91
CA THR A 228 -14.90 -13.15 -7.70
C THR A 228 -15.09 -12.33 -8.98
N ILE A 229 -14.89 -12.93 -10.16
CA ILE A 229 -15.16 -12.24 -11.43
C ILE A 229 -16.68 -12.15 -11.62
N PRO A 230 -17.28 -10.95 -11.70
CA PRO A 230 -18.71 -10.80 -11.95
C PRO A 230 -19.08 -11.24 -13.37
N ILE A 231 -20.27 -11.84 -13.55
CA ILE A 231 -20.73 -12.25 -14.89
C ILE A 231 -21.06 -11.05 -15.79
N PRO A 232 -20.98 -11.19 -17.13
CA PRO A 232 -21.54 -10.21 -18.04
C PRO A 232 -23.03 -9.98 -17.75
N GLY A 233 -23.47 -8.72 -17.82
CA GLY A 233 -24.80 -8.30 -17.42
C GLY A 233 -24.90 -7.81 -15.97
N THR A 234 -23.88 -8.04 -15.14
CA THR A 234 -23.84 -7.52 -13.77
C THR A 234 -24.04 -5.99 -13.75
N PRO A 235 -25.02 -5.47 -12.99
CA PRO A 235 -25.28 -4.04 -12.90
C PRO A 235 -24.12 -3.27 -12.26
N VAL A 236 -23.83 -2.11 -12.84
CA VAL A 236 -22.87 -1.14 -12.34
C VAL A 236 -23.47 0.26 -12.38
N THR A 237 -23.00 1.13 -11.49
CA THR A 237 -23.27 2.56 -11.54
C THR A 237 -22.10 3.25 -12.24
N VAL A 238 -22.39 4.01 -13.30
CA VAL A 238 -21.43 4.85 -14.00
C VAL A 238 -21.66 6.30 -13.62
N TYR A 239 -20.67 6.93 -12.99
CA TYR A 239 -20.66 8.35 -12.67
C TYR A 239 -19.99 9.10 -13.82
N VAL A 240 -20.81 9.77 -14.63
CA VAL A 240 -20.34 10.61 -15.74
C VAL A 240 -20.01 12.00 -15.20
N MET A 241 -18.73 12.35 -15.20
CA MET A 241 -18.22 13.64 -14.75
C MET A 241 -18.14 14.64 -15.91
N THR A 242 -18.24 15.93 -15.60
CA THR A 242 -18.12 17.00 -16.61
C THR A 242 -16.73 17.02 -17.24
N ASP A 243 -15.70 16.84 -16.41
CA ASP A 243 -14.30 16.85 -16.79
C ASP A 243 -13.63 15.56 -16.27
N GLY A 244 -13.18 14.70 -17.19
CA GLY A 244 -12.40 13.50 -16.85
C GLY A 244 -13.05 12.18 -17.26
N GLU A 245 -12.36 11.08 -16.93
CA GLU A 245 -12.83 9.73 -17.23
C GLU A 245 -13.99 9.32 -16.32
N PRO A 246 -15.02 8.60 -16.82
CA PRO A 246 -16.11 8.11 -16.00
C PRO A 246 -15.61 7.25 -14.83
N LEU A 247 -16.22 7.41 -13.67
CA LEU A 247 -16.02 6.49 -12.54
C LEU A 247 -17.06 5.37 -12.64
N VAL A 248 -16.63 4.12 -12.48
CA VAL A 248 -17.52 2.95 -12.52
C VAL A 248 -17.43 2.24 -11.17
N GLU A 249 -18.58 1.90 -10.60
CA GLU A 249 -18.69 1.15 -9.35
C GLU A 249 -19.75 0.07 -9.50
N LEU A 250 -19.62 -1.02 -8.74
CA LEU A 250 -20.70 -2.00 -8.66
C LEU A 250 -21.95 -1.36 -8.05
N ASP A 251 -23.11 -1.76 -8.54
CA ASP A 251 -24.36 -1.36 -7.92
C ASP A 251 -24.57 -2.15 -6.62
N SER A 252 -24.42 -1.48 -5.48
CA SER A 252 -24.57 -2.07 -4.15
C SER A 252 -25.99 -2.53 -3.84
N SER A 253 -26.99 -2.11 -4.63
CA SER A 253 -28.37 -2.51 -4.45
C SER A 253 -28.73 -3.85 -5.10
N THR A 254 -27.83 -4.40 -5.92
CA THR A 254 -28.07 -5.65 -6.65
C THR A 254 -27.12 -6.76 -6.20
N PRO A 255 -27.62 -7.97 -5.89
CA PRO A 255 -26.77 -9.13 -5.64
C PRO A 255 -25.86 -9.43 -6.83
N ILE A 256 -24.60 -9.78 -6.57
CA ILE A 256 -23.61 -10.08 -7.60
C ILE A 256 -23.52 -11.58 -7.80
N GLU A 257 -23.66 -12.01 -9.06
CA GLU A 257 -23.37 -13.38 -9.48
C GLU A 257 -21.95 -13.46 -10.05
N PHE A 258 -21.22 -14.49 -9.63
CA PHE A 258 -19.83 -14.71 -10.05
C PHE A 258 -19.72 -15.75 -11.15
N TYR A 259 -18.68 -15.61 -11.96
CA TYR A 259 -18.43 -16.45 -13.11
C TYR A 259 -18.05 -17.89 -12.69
N PRO A 260 -18.79 -18.92 -13.12
CA PRO A 260 -18.61 -20.29 -12.62
C PRO A 260 -17.36 -21.00 -13.18
N HIS A 261 -16.70 -20.43 -14.20
CA HIS A 261 -15.48 -20.99 -14.79
C HIS A 261 -14.25 -20.13 -14.46
N SER A 262 -14.19 -19.64 -13.22
CA SER A 262 -13.08 -18.85 -12.67
C SER A 262 -11.71 -19.51 -12.83
N SER A 263 -11.65 -20.84 -12.90
CA SER A 263 -10.39 -21.60 -13.07
C SER A 263 -9.62 -21.22 -14.34
N ARG A 264 -10.27 -20.66 -15.37
CA ARG A 264 -9.59 -20.14 -16.57
C ARG A 264 -8.76 -18.88 -16.30
N TYR A 265 -9.07 -18.19 -15.21
CA TYR A 265 -8.44 -16.95 -14.76
C TYR A 265 -7.52 -17.18 -13.55
N GLU A 266 -7.40 -18.42 -13.08
CA GLU A 266 -6.38 -18.77 -12.11
C GLU A 266 -5.03 -18.73 -12.80
N SER A 267 -4.17 -17.82 -12.37
CA SER A 267 -2.78 -17.82 -12.80
C SER A 267 -2.12 -19.05 -12.20
N ASP A 268 -1.58 -19.94 -13.03
CA ASP A 268 -0.74 -21.05 -12.59
C ASP A 268 0.43 -20.48 -11.78
N ALA A 269 0.32 -20.51 -10.44
CA ALA A 269 1.41 -20.16 -9.55
C ALA A 269 2.57 -21.19 -9.62
N SER A 270 2.46 -22.20 -10.49
CA SER A 270 3.50 -23.19 -10.78
C SER A 270 4.60 -22.67 -11.69
N GLY A 271 4.88 -21.36 -11.67
CA GLY A 271 6.11 -20.77 -12.22
C GLY A 271 7.32 -21.34 -11.50
N GLY A 272 7.74 -22.54 -11.93
CA GLY A 272 8.99 -23.16 -11.52
C GLY A 272 10.13 -22.23 -11.86
N GLY A 273 10.95 -21.94 -10.85
CA GLY A 273 12.26 -21.35 -11.08
C GLY A 273 13.04 -22.25 -12.02
N SER A 274 13.46 -21.67 -13.15
CA SER A 274 14.59 -22.14 -13.94
C SER A 274 15.78 -21.23 -13.68
#